data_AF-A0AAN7ZAH8-F1
#
_entry.id   AF-A0AAN7ZAH8-F1
#
_cell.length_a   1.000
_cell.length_b   1.000
_cell.length_c   1.000
_cell.angle_alpha   90.00
_cell.angle_beta   90.00
_cell.angle_gamma   90.00
#
_symmetry.space_group_name_H-M   'P 1'
#
loop_
_entity.id
_entity.type
_entity.pdbx_description
1 polymer ?
#
loop_
_entity_poly.entity_id
_entity_poly.type
_entity_poly.pdbx_seq_one_letter_code
_entity_poly.pdbx_strand_id
1 'polypeptide(L)'
;MHSQLIVHQPYRTLTNLQSDLFLSQDEANLALSIINDHYMTDLPLLYPPHIIALTAILLALVLRPNSPGGTATNMAAATAALAQVQAQASSRASGSNANQNTSSVSEKERQQEARLNKVQRYAGFLTESNVDIEGMVDCTQELISFYECHEQYNDKITREQINRFVKARGLDKP
;
A
#
# COMPACT_ATOMS: atom_id res chain seq x y z
N MET A 1 10.35 -37.52 -0.78
CA MET A 1 10.59 -36.23 -0.11
C MET A 1 10.75 -35.18 -1.19
N HIS A 2 9.72 -34.38 -1.45
CA HIS A 2 9.82 -33.27 -2.39
C HIS A 2 10.25 -32.03 -1.62
N SER A 3 11.37 -31.42 -2.00
CA SER A 3 11.88 -30.19 -1.38
C SER A 3 11.37 -29.00 -2.19
N GLN A 4 10.66 -28.08 -1.55
CA GLN A 4 10.16 -26.84 -2.16
C GLN A 4 10.97 -25.66 -1.63
N LEU A 5 12.10 -25.37 -2.27
CA LEU A 5 13.02 -24.28 -1.88
C LEU A 5 12.89 -23.04 -2.74
N ILE A 6 12.05 -23.07 -3.78
CA ILE A 6 11.85 -21.96 -4.70
C ILE A 6 10.64 -21.15 -4.24
N VAL A 7 10.85 -19.88 -3.95
CA VAL A 7 9.80 -18.92 -3.54
C VAL A 7 9.78 -17.76 -4.53
N HIS A 8 8.61 -17.47 -5.08
CA HIS A 8 8.40 -16.33 -5.97
C HIS A 8 8.17 -15.06 -5.17
N GLN A 9 8.93 -14.01 -5.50
CA GLN A 9 8.95 -12.78 -4.69
C GLN A 9 8.15 -11.63 -5.33
N PRO A 10 7.50 -10.75 -4.53
CA PRO A 10 6.71 -9.61 -5.02
C PRO A 10 7.48 -8.59 -5.86
N TYR A 11 8.80 -8.48 -5.66
CA TYR A 11 9.67 -7.52 -6.38
C TYR A 11 9.56 -7.62 -7.90
N ARG A 12 9.43 -8.84 -8.42
CA ARG A 12 9.33 -9.06 -9.88
C ARG A 12 8.09 -8.40 -10.46
N THR A 13 6.97 -8.47 -9.75
CA THR A 13 5.71 -7.84 -10.16
C THR A 13 5.83 -6.32 -10.11
N LEU A 14 6.47 -5.78 -9.08
CA LEU A 14 6.72 -4.33 -8.98
C LEU A 14 7.55 -3.81 -10.16
N THR A 15 8.66 -4.48 -10.50
CA THR A 15 9.51 -4.06 -11.63
C THR A 15 8.77 -4.12 -12.96
N ASN A 16 7.96 -5.16 -13.18
CA ASN A 16 7.19 -5.29 -14.41
C ASN A 16 6.10 -4.21 -14.55
N LEU A 17 5.44 -3.86 -13.44
CA LEU A 17 4.34 -2.87 -13.45
C LEU A 17 4.83 -1.42 -13.32
N GLN A 18 6.11 -1.20 -13.02
CA GLN A 18 6.67 0.15 -12.86
C GLN A 18 6.51 1.01 -14.11
N SER A 19 6.78 0.44 -15.30
CA SER A 19 6.61 1.13 -16.59
C SER A 19 5.14 1.36 -16.92
N ASP A 20 4.31 0.36 -16.67
CA ASP A 20 2.91 0.35 -17.12
C ASP A 20 2.05 1.33 -16.32
N LEU A 21 2.37 1.50 -15.03
CA LEU A 21 1.67 2.40 -14.12
C LEU A 21 2.29 3.80 -14.01
N PHE A 22 3.38 4.08 -14.77
CA PHE A 22 4.12 5.35 -14.73
C PHE A 22 4.49 5.78 -13.30
N LEU A 23 5.00 4.81 -12.53
CA LEU A 23 5.45 5.01 -11.16
C LEU A 23 6.73 5.86 -11.14
N SER A 24 6.73 6.91 -10.32
CA SER A 24 7.95 7.68 -10.04
C SER A 24 8.96 6.80 -9.31
N GLN A 25 10.25 7.14 -9.41
CA GLN A 25 11.29 6.42 -8.69
C GLN A 25 11.04 6.43 -7.17
N ASP A 26 10.56 7.54 -6.62
CA ASP A 26 10.24 7.64 -5.19
C ASP A 26 9.05 6.74 -4.79
N GLU A 27 8.06 6.60 -5.66
CA GLU A 27 6.89 5.74 -5.43
C GLU A 27 7.29 4.27 -5.51
N ALA A 28 8.15 3.91 -6.47
CA ALA A 28 8.71 2.58 -6.58
C ALA A 28 9.59 2.23 -5.36
N ASN A 29 10.43 3.16 -4.91
CA ASN A 29 11.25 2.96 -3.71
C ASN A 29 10.39 2.81 -2.44
N LEU A 30 9.30 3.58 -2.31
CA LEU A 30 8.37 3.43 -1.19
C LEU A 30 7.64 2.08 -1.24
N ALA A 31 7.19 1.66 -2.41
CA ALA A 31 6.59 0.33 -2.59
C ALA A 31 7.59 -0.79 -2.26
N LEU A 32 8.88 -0.64 -2.62
CA LEU A 32 9.94 -1.57 -2.23
C LEU A 32 10.09 -1.67 -0.72
N SER A 33 10.06 -0.54 0.00
CA SER A 33 10.12 -0.54 1.47
C SER A 33 8.93 -1.28 2.08
N ILE A 34 7.71 -1.04 1.59
CA ILE A 34 6.50 -1.74 2.06
C ILE A 34 6.60 -3.25 1.76
N ILE A 35 7.14 -3.62 0.58
CA ILE A 35 7.45 -5.02 0.25
C ILE A 35 8.57 -5.58 1.13
N ASN A 36 9.46 -4.79 1.73
CA ASN A 36 10.40 -5.35 2.70
C ASN A 36 9.70 -5.61 4.04
N ASP A 37 8.79 -4.72 4.43
CA ASP A 37 8.09 -4.79 5.71
C ASP A 37 7.09 -5.96 5.78
N HIS A 38 6.44 -6.32 4.66
CA HIS A 38 5.47 -7.42 4.68
C HIS A 38 6.07 -8.79 5.07
N TYR A 39 7.39 -8.99 4.97
CA TYR A 39 8.02 -10.23 5.45
C TYR A 39 8.04 -10.36 6.98
N MET A 40 7.74 -9.29 7.71
CA MET A 40 7.53 -9.34 9.17
C MET A 40 6.12 -9.80 9.53
N THR A 41 5.27 -10.04 8.54
CA THR A 41 3.89 -10.52 8.69
C THR A 41 3.72 -11.91 8.08
N ASP A 42 2.56 -12.52 8.27
CA ASP A 42 2.24 -13.83 7.70
C ASP A 42 1.77 -13.76 6.23
N LEU A 43 1.66 -12.55 5.65
CA LEU A 43 1.18 -12.33 4.28
C LEU A 43 1.83 -13.21 3.19
N PRO A 44 3.16 -13.48 3.20
CA PRO A 44 3.79 -14.35 2.20
C PRO A 44 3.24 -15.77 2.15
N LEU A 45 2.58 -16.23 3.23
CA LEU A 45 1.99 -17.57 3.33
C LEU A 45 0.51 -17.59 2.97
N LEU A 46 -0.17 -16.44 3.01
CA LEU A 46 -1.62 -16.32 2.79
C LEU A 46 -1.93 -15.86 1.36
N TYR A 47 -1.14 -14.95 0.81
CA TYR A 47 -1.44 -14.27 -0.45
C TYR A 47 -0.36 -14.48 -1.52
N PRO A 48 -0.76 -14.61 -2.81
CA PRO A 48 0.18 -14.62 -3.91
C PRO A 48 1.05 -13.35 -3.97
N PRO A 49 2.32 -13.45 -4.43
CA PRO A 49 3.26 -12.33 -4.43
C PRO A 49 2.83 -11.14 -5.30
N HIS A 50 1.98 -11.36 -6.31
CA HIS A 50 1.46 -10.28 -7.13
C HIS A 50 0.41 -9.43 -6.41
N ILE A 51 -0.42 -10.03 -5.53
CA ILE A 51 -1.39 -9.29 -4.72
C ILE A 51 -0.65 -8.35 -3.76
N ILE A 52 0.38 -8.88 -3.09
CA ILE A 52 1.23 -8.12 -2.16
C ILE A 52 1.96 -6.96 -2.88
N ALA A 53 2.44 -7.19 -4.11
CA ALA A 53 3.06 -6.12 -4.88
C ALA A 53 2.06 -5.01 -5.23
N LEU A 54 0.84 -5.38 -5.62
CA LEU A 54 -0.24 -4.44 -5.94
C LEU A 54 -0.70 -3.66 -4.70
N THR A 55 -0.79 -4.29 -3.54
CA THR A 55 -1.10 -3.56 -2.29
C THR A 55 -0.01 -2.59 -1.91
N ALA A 56 1.27 -2.98 -2.03
CA ALA A 56 2.39 -2.09 -1.77
C ALA A 56 2.42 -0.88 -2.72
N ILE A 57 2.11 -1.08 -4.01
CA ILE A 57 1.97 0.01 -4.99
C ILE A 57 0.82 0.94 -4.61
N LEU A 58 -0.35 0.38 -4.26
CA LEU A 58 -1.52 1.17 -3.83
C LEU A 58 -1.17 2.04 -2.62
N LEU A 59 -0.56 1.44 -1.60
CA LEU A 59 -0.12 2.15 -0.40
C LEU A 59 0.92 3.22 -0.73
N ALA A 60 1.90 2.94 -1.58
CA ALA A 60 2.89 3.94 -1.99
C ALA A 60 2.27 5.15 -2.73
N LEU A 61 1.26 4.91 -3.57
CA LEU A 61 0.53 5.98 -4.27
C LEU A 61 -0.28 6.86 -3.30
N VAL A 62 -0.85 6.26 -2.25
CA VAL A 62 -1.68 6.96 -1.25
C VAL A 62 -0.82 7.67 -0.19
N LEU A 63 0.29 7.07 0.23
CA LEU A 63 1.10 7.50 1.39
C LEU A 63 2.20 8.52 1.07
N ARG A 64 2.29 9.04 -0.16
CA ARG A 64 3.45 9.84 -0.61
C ARG A 64 3.87 10.94 0.39
N PRO A 65 5.17 11.02 0.77
CA PRO A 65 5.66 11.88 1.86
C PRO A 65 5.66 13.39 1.57
N ASN A 66 5.25 13.84 0.38
CA ASN A 66 5.30 15.26 -0.01
C ASN A 66 3.99 16.02 0.23
N SER A 67 3.23 15.66 1.27
CA SER A 67 2.07 16.46 1.69
C SER A 67 2.07 16.67 3.20
N PRO A 68 2.03 17.91 3.70
CA PRO A 68 1.99 18.22 5.13
C PRO A 68 0.62 17.92 5.76
N GLY A 69 -0.23 17.12 5.12
CA GLY A 69 -1.50 16.61 5.66
C GLY A 69 -1.35 15.12 5.89
N GLY A 70 -1.40 14.70 7.16
CA GLY A 70 -1.05 13.35 7.59
C GLY A 70 -1.83 12.21 6.93
N THR A 71 -1.37 10.99 7.18
CA THR A 71 -1.79 9.70 6.64
C THR A 71 -3.32 9.51 6.58
N ALA A 72 -4.05 10.05 7.55
CA ALA A 72 -5.51 9.92 7.66
C ALA A 72 -6.30 10.64 6.56
N THR A 73 -5.87 11.82 6.09
CA THR A 73 -6.58 12.54 5.01
C THR A 73 -6.38 11.90 3.64
N ASN A 74 -5.27 11.18 3.45
CA ASN A 74 -4.96 10.52 2.18
C ASN A 74 -5.74 9.20 2.02
N MET A 75 -5.94 8.45 3.10
CA MET A 75 -6.79 7.25 3.15
C MET A 75 -8.27 7.56 2.83
N ALA A 76 -8.79 8.69 3.31
CA ALA A 76 -10.14 9.16 2.99
C ALA A 76 -10.32 9.53 1.50
N ALA A 77 -9.26 10.06 0.87
CA ALA A 77 -9.29 10.35 -0.57
C ALA A 77 -9.28 9.08 -1.44
N ALA A 78 -8.57 8.03 -1.01
CA ALA A 78 -8.53 6.75 -1.71
C ALA A 78 -9.89 6.02 -1.69
N THR A 79 -10.56 6.02 -0.54
CA THR A 79 -11.91 5.46 -0.39
C THR A 79 -12.96 6.27 -1.15
N ALA A 80 -12.86 7.60 -1.16
CA ALA A 80 -13.73 8.45 -1.97
C ALA A 80 -13.53 8.22 -3.49
N ALA A 81 -12.29 8.05 -3.95
CA ALA A 81 -11.98 7.76 -5.34
C ALA A 81 -12.53 6.38 -5.77
N LEU A 82 -12.43 5.36 -4.92
CA LEU A 82 -12.98 4.04 -5.19
C LEU A 82 -14.51 4.05 -5.24
N ALA A 83 -15.16 4.81 -4.34
CA ALA A 83 -16.62 4.98 -4.35
C ALA A 83 -17.13 5.74 -5.60
N GLN A 84 -16.34 6.67 -6.14
CA GLN A 84 -16.70 7.42 -7.35
C GLN A 84 -16.73 6.53 -8.61
N VAL A 85 -15.88 5.50 -8.68
CA VAL A 85 -15.87 4.53 -9.79
C VAL A 85 -17.19 3.74 -9.84
N GLN A 86 -17.78 3.42 -8.69
CA GLN A 86 -19.05 2.69 -8.63
C GLN A 86 -20.27 3.58 -8.97
N ALA A 87 -20.17 4.90 -8.81
CA ALA A 87 -21.25 5.84 -9.11
C ALA A 87 -21.26 6.34 -10.58
N GLN A 88 -20.15 6.20 -11.32
CA GLN A 88 -20.02 6.74 -12.69
C GLN A 88 -20.72 5.88 -13.77
N ALA A 89 -21.28 4.72 -13.38
CA ALA A 89 -22.04 3.85 -14.28
C ALA A 89 -23.48 4.34 -14.57
N SER A 90 -24.00 5.39 -13.92
CA SER A 90 -25.43 5.72 -13.99
C SER A 90 -25.82 7.16 -14.36
N SER A 91 -24.90 8.04 -14.77
CA SER A 91 -25.26 9.46 -15.02
C SER A 91 -24.60 10.10 -16.25
N ARG A 92 -24.73 9.47 -17.42
CA ARG A 92 -24.43 10.12 -18.71
C ARG A 92 -25.59 10.97 -19.25
N ALA A 93 -26.13 11.88 -18.45
CA ALA A 93 -27.08 12.88 -18.94
C ALA A 93 -27.12 14.12 -18.03
N SER A 94 -26.36 15.18 -18.37
CA SER A 94 -26.84 16.57 -18.44
C SER A 94 -25.68 17.58 -18.45
N GLY A 95 -25.49 18.20 -19.62
CA GLY A 95 -25.21 19.63 -19.87
C GLY A 95 -24.36 20.48 -18.93
N SER A 96 -23.24 20.97 -19.47
CA SER A 96 -22.73 22.36 -19.50
C SER A 96 -22.94 23.29 -18.29
N ASN A 97 -21.86 23.89 -17.76
CA ASN A 97 -21.57 25.32 -18.02
C ASN A 97 -20.20 25.80 -17.50
N ALA A 98 -19.77 26.90 -18.11
CA ALA A 98 -18.50 27.61 -17.98
C ALA A 98 -18.21 28.19 -16.58
N ASN A 99 -16.92 28.26 -16.22
CA ASN A 99 -16.36 29.40 -15.49
C ASN A 99 -14.83 29.48 -15.69
N GLN A 100 -14.38 30.42 -16.52
CA GLN A 100 -12.97 30.82 -16.63
C GLN A 100 -12.66 31.75 -15.45
N ASN A 101 -12.00 31.22 -14.42
CA ASN A 101 -11.27 32.04 -13.44
C ASN A 101 -10.30 31.16 -12.66
N THR A 102 -8.98 31.28 -12.85
CA THR A 102 -7.94 31.02 -11.83
C THR A 102 -6.54 30.92 -12.46
N SER A 103 -5.81 32.02 -12.41
CA SER A 103 -4.35 32.03 -12.53
C SER A 103 -3.73 32.26 -11.16
N SER A 104 -3.94 31.29 -10.27
CA SER A 104 -3.04 30.93 -9.16
C SER A 104 -3.49 29.60 -8.57
N VAL A 105 -3.57 28.54 -9.39
CA VAL A 105 -3.69 27.18 -8.88
C VAL A 105 -2.40 26.92 -8.09
N SER A 106 -2.55 26.79 -6.78
CA SER A 106 -1.43 26.58 -5.87
C SER A 106 -0.67 25.33 -6.35
N GLU A 107 0.65 25.32 -6.37
CA GLU A 107 1.44 24.14 -6.79
C GLU A 107 1.01 22.84 -6.06
N LYS A 108 0.46 23.01 -4.86
CA LYS A 108 -0.16 21.96 -4.02
C LYS A 108 -1.44 21.36 -4.63
N GLU A 109 -2.31 22.15 -5.25
CA GLU A 109 -3.55 21.68 -5.88
C GLU A 109 -3.23 20.87 -7.14
N ARG A 110 -2.26 21.30 -7.96
CA ARG A 110 -1.80 20.52 -9.13
C ARG A 110 -1.17 19.19 -8.73
N GLN A 111 -0.41 19.15 -7.64
CA GLN A 111 0.13 17.89 -7.11
C GLN A 111 -0.97 16.97 -6.56
N GLN A 112 -2.00 17.53 -5.92
CA GLN A 112 -3.17 16.77 -5.48
C GLN A 112 -3.90 16.12 -6.68
N GLU A 113 -4.18 16.89 -7.72
CA GLU A 113 -4.83 16.40 -8.95
C GLU A 113 -3.98 15.34 -9.66
N ALA A 114 -2.66 15.52 -9.74
CA ALA A 114 -1.76 14.52 -10.33
C ALA A 114 -1.79 13.19 -9.55
N ARG A 115 -1.94 13.23 -8.22
CA ARG A 115 -2.11 12.02 -7.40
C ARG A 115 -3.43 11.32 -7.67
N LEU A 116 -4.53 12.07 -7.66
CA LEU A 116 -5.86 11.52 -7.93
C LEU A 116 -5.91 10.87 -9.31
N ASN A 117 -5.28 11.49 -10.32
CA ASN A 117 -5.16 10.91 -11.65
C ASN A 117 -4.37 9.59 -11.66
N LYS A 118 -3.28 9.47 -10.89
CA LYS A 118 -2.53 8.19 -10.78
C LYS A 118 -3.33 7.11 -10.09
N VAL A 119 -4.01 7.44 -8.98
CA VAL A 119 -4.87 6.49 -8.26
C VAL A 119 -6.05 6.06 -9.13
N GLN A 120 -6.65 6.97 -9.89
CA GLN A 120 -7.72 6.64 -10.85
C GLN A 120 -7.24 5.72 -11.97
N ARG A 121 -6.04 5.95 -12.52
CA ARG A 121 -5.44 5.02 -13.50
C ARG A 121 -5.18 3.65 -12.91
N TYR A 122 -4.66 3.61 -11.68
CA TYR A 122 -4.44 2.36 -10.96
C TYR A 122 -5.76 1.62 -10.71
N ALA A 123 -6.81 2.33 -10.30
CA ALA A 123 -8.16 1.76 -10.15
C ALA A 123 -8.73 1.26 -11.48
N GLY A 124 -8.51 1.99 -12.58
CA GLY A 124 -8.85 1.53 -13.93
C GLY A 124 -8.14 0.21 -14.28
N PHE A 125 -6.83 0.15 -14.04
CA PHE A 125 -6.04 -1.07 -14.22
C PHE A 125 -6.57 -2.24 -13.38
N LEU A 126 -6.92 -2.01 -12.10
CA LEU A 126 -7.51 -3.04 -11.24
C LEU A 126 -8.89 -3.50 -11.70
N THR A 127 -9.68 -2.61 -12.30
CA THR A 127 -11.02 -2.96 -12.81
C THR A 127 -10.94 -3.74 -14.11
N GLU A 128 -9.95 -3.43 -14.96
CA GLU A 128 -9.68 -4.16 -16.21
C GLU A 128 -8.99 -5.51 -15.96
N SER A 129 -8.29 -5.64 -14.83
CA SER A 129 -7.60 -6.85 -14.43
C SER A 129 -8.46 -7.72 -13.53
N ASN A 130 -8.41 -9.05 -13.69
CA ASN A 130 -9.11 -9.98 -12.79
C ASN A 130 -8.31 -10.20 -11.48
N VAL A 131 -7.98 -9.11 -10.79
CA VAL A 131 -7.23 -9.13 -9.52
C VAL A 131 -8.21 -9.27 -8.36
N ASP A 132 -7.85 -10.08 -7.37
CA ASP A 132 -8.60 -10.23 -6.14
C ASP A 132 -8.44 -9.01 -5.23
N ILE A 133 -9.47 -8.15 -5.24
CA ILE A 133 -9.51 -6.91 -4.44
C ILE A 133 -9.71 -7.22 -2.95
N GLU A 134 -10.45 -8.27 -2.60
CA GLU A 134 -10.67 -8.66 -1.20
C GLU A 134 -9.34 -9.04 -0.55
N GLY A 135 -8.53 -9.86 -1.24
CA GLY A 135 -7.18 -10.17 -0.79
C GLY A 135 -6.26 -8.94 -0.68
N MET A 136 -6.46 -7.92 -1.53
CA MET A 136 -5.74 -6.65 -1.39
C MET A 136 -6.17 -5.86 -0.15
N VAL A 137 -7.46 -5.86 0.19
CA VAL A 137 -7.98 -5.21 1.39
C VAL A 137 -7.41 -5.88 2.64
N ASP A 138 -7.42 -7.20 2.70
CA ASP A 138 -6.87 -7.95 3.83
C ASP A 138 -5.36 -7.73 3.99
N CYS A 139 -4.60 -7.76 2.90
CA CYS A 139 -3.18 -7.40 2.92
C CYS A 139 -2.94 -5.97 3.44
N THR A 140 -3.82 -5.04 3.08
CA THR A 140 -3.73 -3.65 3.54
C THR A 140 -4.00 -3.55 5.04
N GLN A 141 -5.01 -4.25 5.53
CA GLN A 141 -5.33 -4.27 6.96
C GLN A 141 -4.20 -4.85 7.79
N GLU A 142 -3.63 -5.98 7.34
CA GLU A 142 -2.51 -6.61 8.04
C GLU A 142 -1.29 -5.68 8.11
N LEU A 143 -0.98 -4.96 7.02
CA LEU A 143 0.11 -3.97 7.02
C LEU A 143 -0.17 -2.79 7.97
N ILE A 144 -1.41 -2.30 8.03
CA ILE A 144 -1.80 -1.23 8.95
C ILE A 144 -1.67 -1.73 10.41
N SER A 145 -2.21 -2.90 10.72
CA SER A 145 -2.10 -3.53 12.03
C SER A 145 -0.65 -3.76 12.44
N PHE A 146 0.19 -4.22 11.50
CA PHE A 146 1.63 -4.36 11.72
C PHE A 146 2.28 -3.03 12.11
N TYR A 147 2.03 -1.95 11.36
CA TYR A 147 2.61 -0.65 11.67
C TYR A 147 2.16 -0.10 13.04
N GLU A 148 0.90 -0.31 13.43
CA GLU A 148 0.39 0.08 14.74
C GLU A 148 1.07 -0.72 15.87
N CYS A 149 1.19 -2.04 15.72
CA CYS A 149 1.87 -2.88 16.69
C CYS A 149 3.37 -2.55 16.79
N HIS A 150 4.01 -2.25 15.65
CA HIS A 150 5.42 -1.91 15.59
C HIS A 150 5.72 -0.58 16.29
N GLU A 151 4.81 0.39 16.29
CA GLU A 151 4.96 1.64 17.06
C GLU A 151 5.00 1.39 18.57
N GLN A 152 4.24 0.39 19.04
CA GLN A 152 4.17 0.03 20.46
C GLN A 152 5.30 -0.93 20.90
N TYR A 153 6.13 -1.40 19.95
CA TYR A 153 7.18 -2.36 20.22
C TYR A 153 8.28 -1.79 21.13
N ASN A 154 8.62 -2.52 22.19
CA ASN A 154 9.66 -2.13 23.14
C ASN A 154 10.75 -3.20 23.24
N ASP A 155 11.89 -2.90 22.62
CA ASP A 155 13.07 -3.77 22.58
C ASP A 155 13.56 -4.20 23.97
N LYS A 156 13.52 -3.31 24.96
CA LYS A 156 14.02 -3.59 26.30
C LYS A 156 13.14 -4.62 27.00
N ILE A 157 11.82 -4.42 26.96
CA ILE A 157 10.85 -5.33 27.59
C ILE A 157 10.93 -6.70 26.93
N THR A 158 10.95 -6.77 25.60
CA THR A 158 11.04 -8.03 24.85
C THR A 158 12.29 -8.81 25.22
N ARG A 159 13.46 -8.14 25.26
CA ARG A 159 14.73 -8.78 25.66
C ARG A 159 14.70 -9.26 27.11
N GLU A 160 14.11 -8.51 28.03
CA GLU A 160 13.99 -8.92 29.42
C GLU A 160 13.11 -10.17 29.58
N GLN A 161 11.97 -10.24 28.87
CA GLN A 161 11.10 -11.42 28.89
C GLN A 161 11.79 -12.66 28.31
N ILE A 162 12.50 -12.52 27.19
CA ILE A 162 13.27 -13.63 26.59
C ILE A 162 14.34 -14.12 27.57
N ASN A 163 15.12 -13.21 28.16
CA ASN A 163 16.15 -13.57 29.15
C ASN A 163 15.55 -14.29 30.36
N ARG A 164 14.41 -13.82 30.86
CA ARG A 164 13.71 -14.45 31.98
C ARG A 164 13.27 -15.87 31.61
N PHE A 165 12.73 -16.07 30.40
CA PHE A 165 12.32 -17.38 29.91
C PHE A 165 13.50 -18.34 29.80
N VAL A 166 14.60 -17.90 29.18
CA VAL A 166 15.84 -18.69 29.01
C VAL A 166 16.40 -19.13 30.37
N LYS A 167 16.50 -18.20 31.32
CA LYS A 167 16.97 -18.49 32.69
C LYS A 167 16.03 -19.43 33.44
N ALA A 168 14.72 -19.24 33.33
CA ALA A 168 13.73 -20.10 33.98
C ALA A 168 13.78 -21.56 33.47
N ARG A 169 14.19 -21.76 32.22
CA ARG A 169 14.37 -23.08 31.61
C ARG A 169 15.78 -23.66 31.79
N GLY A 170 16.70 -22.92 32.40
CA GLY A 170 18.10 -23.35 32.58
C GLY A 170 18.88 -23.51 31.28
N LEU A 171 18.41 -22.88 30.19
CA LEU A 171 19.01 -22.93 28.86
C LEU A 171 20.24 -22.01 28.72
N ASP A 172 20.64 -21.34 29.80
CA ASP A 172 21.84 -20.49 29.86
C ASP A 172 23.12 -21.26 30.19
N LYS A 173 22.99 -22.54 30.59
CA LYS A 173 24.10 -23.43 30.87
C LYS A 173 24.35 -24.34 29.66
N PRO A 174 25.62 -24.53 29.25
CA PRO A 174 25.99 -25.41 28.13
C PRO A 174 25.69 -26.89 28.40
#